data_AF-A0A835Y701-F1
#
_entry.id   AF-A0A835Y701-F1
#
_cell.length_a   1.000
_cell.length_b   1.000
_cell.length_c   1.000
_cell.angle_alpha   90.00
_cell.angle_beta   90.00
_cell.angle_gamma   90.00
#
_symmetry.space_group_name_H-M   'P 1'
#
loop_
_entity.id
_entity.type
_entity.pdbx_description
1 polymer ?
#
loop_
_entity_poly.entity_id
_entity_poly.type
_entity_poly.pdbx_seq_one_letter_code
_entity_poly.pdbx_strand_id
1 'polypeptide(L)'
;MQTAARQLCGGLLGNGARSHVPVLVGASRAASTTAATLPNGMPAEVTIYEVGPRDGLQNEAQTIPTEVKVRLIDMLTDAGIKAIEATSFVSPKWVPQLADAKQVIAAMRKAPGVQYPVLTPNLKGLQGALEAGCREVAVFAAASEAFSRRNINCSVAESLKRFEEVVVAARKEGVAVRGYVSCAVGCPYQGHVDPGAAADVGAALYGMGCYEVSMADTIGVGTPASMERMLQATMQQIPVSKLAVHCHDTYGMAIANIAASLRLGVAVVDSSVAGLGGCPYARGATGNVATEDVLYLLDGYGIRHGISMDAVLAASEYISGALGRPNGSRVAKALLARRAAEAEKEAKAQAKAAAAAKAEGAAVAA
;
A
#
# COMPACT_ATOMS: atom_id res chain seq x y z
N MET A 1 58.61 13.41 2.10
CA MET A 1 59.67 14.03 1.28
C MET A 1 59.67 13.34 -0.08
N GLN A 2 59.44 14.11 -1.16
CA GLN A 2 60.05 14.03 -2.52
C GLN A 2 60.22 12.62 -3.14
N THR A 3 59.87 12.29 -4.39
CA THR A 3 59.82 13.04 -5.66
C THR A 3 59.39 12.04 -6.77
N ALA A 4 58.53 12.41 -7.72
CA ALA A 4 58.84 12.65 -9.15
C ALA A 4 59.50 11.46 -9.90
N ALA A 5 58.88 10.80 -10.90
CA ALA A 5 58.49 11.21 -12.26
C ALA A 5 59.57 11.00 -13.35
N ARG A 6 59.09 10.60 -14.55
CA ARG A 6 59.65 10.70 -15.93
C ARG A 6 60.53 9.54 -16.46
N GLN A 7 60.06 8.83 -17.51
CA GLN A 7 60.35 8.99 -18.97
C GLN A 7 61.46 8.01 -19.43
N LEU A 8 61.59 7.43 -20.63
CA LEU A 8 61.07 7.63 -22.00
C LEU A 8 61.48 6.42 -22.89
N CYS A 9 60.78 6.26 -24.03
CA CYS A 9 61.25 5.87 -25.38
C CYS A 9 61.47 4.41 -25.86
N GLY A 10 60.78 4.13 -26.99
CA GLY A 10 61.25 3.35 -28.16
C GLY A 10 60.80 1.87 -28.18
N GLY A 11 60.20 1.27 -29.21
CA GLY A 11 59.94 1.60 -30.62
C GLY A 11 59.82 0.30 -31.42
N LEU A 12 59.11 0.33 -32.56
CA LEU A 12 59.01 -0.66 -33.66
C LEU A 12 57.94 -1.78 -33.66
N LEU A 13 56.88 -1.49 -34.46
CA LEU A 13 56.46 -2.17 -35.71
C LEU A 13 56.19 -3.68 -35.74
N GLY A 14 54.94 -4.03 -36.05
CA GLY A 14 54.53 -5.34 -36.57
C GLY A 14 53.09 -5.33 -37.08
N ASN A 15 52.93 -5.16 -38.40
CA ASN A 15 51.66 -5.22 -39.14
C ASN A 15 51.01 -6.61 -39.07
N GLY A 16 49.70 -6.66 -38.84
CA GLY A 16 48.90 -7.87 -38.95
C GLY A 16 47.42 -7.53 -39.13
N ALA A 17 47.02 -7.25 -40.37
CA ALA A 17 45.63 -7.04 -40.75
C ALA A 17 44.83 -8.34 -40.61
N ARG A 18 43.78 -8.33 -39.78
CA ARG A 18 42.63 -9.24 -39.91
C ARG A 18 41.33 -8.47 -39.69
N SER A 19 40.42 -8.74 -40.60
CA SER A 19 39.11 -8.14 -40.81
C SER A 19 38.07 -8.50 -39.74
N HIS A 20 37.33 -7.47 -39.31
CA HIS A 20 35.94 -7.42 -38.84
C HIS A 20 35.29 -8.64 -38.16
N VAL A 21 34.92 -8.46 -36.88
CA VAL A 21 33.51 -8.34 -36.43
C VAL A 21 33.50 -7.42 -35.19
N PRO A 22 32.78 -6.27 -35.15
CA PRO A 22 32.60 -5.55 -33.90
C PRO A 22 31.58 -6.33 -33.06
N VAL A 23 32.06 -6.95 -31.99
CA VAL A 23 31.19 -7.41 -30.90
C VAL A 23 30.49 -6.18 -30.36
N LEU A 24 29.16 -6.12 -30.53
CA LEU A 24 28.31 -5.12 -29.92
C LEU A 24 28.32 -5.38 -28.40
N VAL A 25 29.33 -4.86 -27.71
CA VAL A 25 29.30 -4.73 -26.25
C VAL A 25 28.14 -3.79 -25.96
N GLY A 26 27.09 -4.35 -25.36
CA GLY A 26 25.87 -3.64 -25.01
C GLY A 26 26.22 -2.32 -24.34
N ALA A 27 25.86 -1.23 -25.00
CA ALA A 27 25.93 0.10 -24.43
C ALA A 27 25.16 0.07 -23.11
N SER A 28 25.88 0.32 -22.01
CA SER A 28 25.27 0.76 -20.77
C SER A 28 24.37 1.93 -21.13
N ARG A 29 23.06 1.74 -21.04
CA ARG A 29 22.10 2.84 -21.11
C ARG A 29 22.36 3.69 -19.88
N ALA A 30 23.21 4.69 -20.02
CA ALA A 30 23.17 5.86 -19.17
C ALA A 30 21.73 6.36 -19.22
N ALA A 31 21.01 6.18 -18.11
CA ALA A 31 19.67 6.71 -17.96
C ALA A 31 19.77 8.21 -18.18
N SER A 32 19.16 8.69 -19.27
CA SER A 32 18.94 10.10 -19.51
C SER A 32 18.05 10.60 -18.37
N THR A 33 18.65 11.20 -17.35
CA THR A 33 17.96 11.89 -16.26
C THR A 33 17.44 13.24 -16.76
N THR A 34 16.50 13.20 -17.71
CA THR A 34 15.54 14.29 -17.81
C THR A 34 14.56 14.04 -16.68
N ALA A 35 14.66 14.79 -15.58
CA ALA A 35 13.67 14.77 -14.52
C ALA A 35 12.30 14.99 -15.18
N ALA A 36 11.47 13.95 -15.21
CA ALA A 36 10.13 14.07 -15.74
C ALA A 36 9.42 15.12 -14.90
N THR A 37 9.07 16.26 -15.51
CA THR A 37 8.21 17.25 -14.87
C THR A 37 6.91 16.54 -14.57
N LEU A 38 6.60 16.34 -13.29
CA LEU A 38 5.35 15.72 -12.87
C LEU A 38 4.18 16.47 -13.50
N PRO A 39 3.10 15.78 -13.92
CA PRO A 39 1.90 16.45 -14.38
C PRO A 39 1.44 17.50 -13.36
N ASN A 40 1.06 18.69 -13.84
CA ASN A 40 0.68 19.81 -12.99
C ASN A 40 -0.29 19.39 -11.88
N GLY A 41 0.02 19.73 -10.63
CA GLY A 41 -0.83 19.48 -9.45
C GLY A 41 -0.56 18.17 -8.70
N MET A 42 0.24 17.25 -9.26
CA MET A 42 0.58 16.01 -8.56
C MET A 42 1.67 16.20 -7.48
N PRO A 43 1.59 15.46 -6.36
CA PRO A 43 2.62 15.51 -5.32
C PRO A 43 3.93 14.88 -5.81
N ALA A 44 5.06 15.39 -5.33
CA ALA A 44 6.38 14.84 -5.65
C ALA A 44 6.67 13.51 -4.92
N GLU A 45 5.93 13.26 -3.84
CA GLU A 45 6.06 12.08 -2.99
C GLU A 45 4.69 11.68 -2.46
N VAL A 46 4.42 10.38 -2.43
CA VAL A 46 3.18 9.80 -1.92
C VAL A 46 3.50 8.78 -0.83
N THR A 47 2.79 8.90 0.28
CA THR A 47 2.81 7.90 1.35
C THR A 47 1.77 6.83 1.04
N ILE A 48 2.22 5.57 1.00
CA ILE A 48 1.32 4.42 1.04
C ILE A 48 0.99 4.10 2.50
N TYR A 49 -0.30 4.05 2.79
CA TYR A 49 -0.83 3.56 4.06
C TYR A 49 -1.37 2.15 3.84
N GLU A 50 -0.63 1.15 4.28
CA GLU A 50 -0.90 -0.26 4.01
C GLU A 50 -1.93 -0.81 5.01
N VAL A 51 -3.13 -1.12 4.52
CA VAL A 51 -4.25 -1.61 5.34
C VAL A 51 -4.44 -3.13 5.29
N GLY A 52 -3.60 -3.85 4.53
CA GLY A 52 -3.70 -5.29 4.33
C GLY A 52 -3.81 -6.09 5.62
N PRO A 53 -2.92 -5.92 6.62
CA PRO A 53 -2.96 -6.69 7.87
C PRO A 53 -4.22 -6.49 8.72
N ARG A 54 -4.88 -5.31 8.62
CA ARG A 54 -6.14 -5.02 9.32
C ARG A 54 -7.33 -5.20 8.40
N ASP A 55 -7.57 -4.25 7.50
CA ASP A 55 -8.77 -4.18 6.66
C ASP A 55 -8.79 -5.32 5.64
N GLY A 56 -7.64 -5.63 5.04
CA GLY A 56 -7.51 -6.72 4.08
C GLY A 56 -7.81 -8.08 4.70
N LEU A 57 -7.35 -8.33 5.93
CA LEU A 57 -7.59 -9.61 6.61
C LEU A 57 -8.95 -9.67 7.30
N GLN A 58 -9.59 -8.55 7.63
CA GLN A 58 -10.77 -8.48 8.50
C GLN A 58 -11.92 -9.42 8.09
N ASN A 59 -12.15 -9.53 6.78
CA ASN A 59 -13.28 -10.27 6.21
C ASN A 59 -12.86 -11.62 5.59
N GLU A 60 -11.62 -12.07 5.83
CA GLU A 60 -11.17 -13.39 5.38
C GLU A 60 -11.97 -14.49 6.12
N ALA A 61 -12.46 -15.46 5.34
CA ALA A 61 -13.35 -16.50 5.87
C ALA A 61 -12.61 -17.52 6.75
N GLN A 62 -11.35 -17.79 6.44
CA GLN A 62 -10.52 -18.69 7.22
C GLN A 62 -9.83 -17.93 8.35
N THR A 63 -9.68 -18.60 9.50
CA THR A 63 -8.86 -18.06 10.59
C THR A 63 -7.40 -18.04 10.19
N ILE A 64 -6.77 -16.87 10.27
CA ILE A 64 -5.34 -16.71 9.96
C ILE A 64 -4.54 -16.72 11.26
N PRO A 65 -3.53 -17.59 11.39
CA PRO A 65 -2.68 -17.64 12.58
C PRO A 65 -1.97 -16.31 12.86
N THR A 66 -1.75 -16.01 14.14
CA THR A 66 -1.11 -14.76 14.59
C THR A 66 0.28 -14.58 13.98
N GLU A 67 1.07 -15.65 13.90
CA GLU A 67 2.41 -15.65 13.32
C GLU A 67 2.42 -15.29 11.84
N VAL A 68 1.34 -15.60 11.11
CA VAL A 68 1.20 -15.22 9.71
C VAL A 68 0.97 -13.73 9.57
N LYS A 69 0.13 -13.15 10.43
CA LYS A 69 -0.12 -11.69 10.48
C LYS A 69 1.14 -10.92 10.85
N VAL A 70 1.85 -11.39 11.88
CA VAL A 70 3.12 -10.80 12.34
C VAL A 70 4.15 -10.81 11.23
N ARG A 71 4.35 -11.98 10.58
CA ARG A 71 5.30 -12.10 9.48
C ARG A 71 4.93 -11.20 8.30
N LEU A 72 3.64 -11.08 7.98
CA LEU A 72 3.18 -10.16 6.94
C LEU A 72 3.56 -8.70 7.28
N ILE A 73 3.28 -8.23 8.49
CA ILE A 73 3.61 -6.87 8.94
C ILE A 73 5.12 -6.62 8.88
N ASP A 74 5.93 -7.59 9.32
CA ASP A 74 7.38 -7.47 9.30
C ASP A 74 7.92 -7.41 7.86
N MET A 75 7.39 -8.23 6.94
CA MET A 75 7.76 -8.19 5.52
C MET A 75 7.38 -6.86 4.86
N LEU A 76 6.21 -6.31 5.17
CA LEU A 76 5.76 -5.00 4.68
C LEU A 76 6.61 -3.86 5.24
N THR A 77 7.06 -3.99 6.49
CA THR A 77 8.02 -3.08 7.11
C THR A 77 9.36 -3.11 6.36
N ASP A 78 9.87 -4.31 6.07
CA ASP A 78 11.13 -4.49 5.32
C ASP A 78 11.03 -4.03 3.86
N ALA A 79 9.81 -4.01 3.30
CA ALA A 79 9.56 -3.43 1.98
C ALA A 79 9.70 -1.90 1.94
N GLY A 80 9.82 -1.23 3.10
CA GLY A 80 10.01 0.22 3.21
C GLY A 80 8.73 0.99 3.51
N ILE A 81 7.58 0.31 3.69
CA ILE A 81 6.31 0.96 4.01
C ILE A 81 6.41 1.63 5.39
N LYS A 82 5.96 2.88 5.45
CA LYS A 82 6.08 3.73 6.65
C LYS A 82 4.83 3.81 7.52
N ALA A 83 3.67 3.47 6.97
CA ALA A 83 2.42 3.38 7.72
C ALA A 83 1.73 2.06 7.41
N ILE A 84 1.60 1.19 8.41
CA ILE A 84 1.03 -0.16 8.27
C ILE A 84 -0.06 -0.32 9.33
N GLU A 85 -1.32 -0.40 8.91
CA GLU A 85 -2.42 -0.65 9.81
C GLU A 85 -2.38 -2.09 10.32
N ALA A 86 -1.83 -2.27 11.52
CA ALA A 86 -1.39 -3.57 12.00
C ALA A 86 -2.56 -4.47 12.42
N THR A 87 -3.59 -3.91 13.07
CA THR A 87 -4.74 -4.67 13.60
C THR A 87 -5.87 -3.74 14.09
N SER A 88 -6.89 -4.30 14.74
CA SER A 88 -8.03 -3.59 15.29
C SER A 88 -8.39 -4.07 16.68
N PHE A 89 -8.60 -3.14 17.61
CA PHE A 89 -9.11 -3.41 18.96
C PHE A 89 -10.64 -3.35 18.98
N VAL A 90 -11.25 -4.22 18.17
CA VAL A 90 -12.69 -4.46 18.08
C VAL A 90 -13.11 -5.65 18.95
N SER A 91 -14.42 -5.87 19.09
CA SER A 91 -14.93 -7.05 19.75
C SER A 91 -14.61 -8.32 18.94
N PRO A 92 -13.93 -9.33 19.53
CA PRO A 92 -13.70 -10.62 18.89
C PRO A 92 -14.98 -11.34 18.45
N LYS A 93 -16.12 -11.03 19.11
CA LYS A 93 -17.42 -11.58 18.72
C LYS A 93 -17.88 -11.09 17.35
N TRP A 94 -17.59 -9.82 17.03
CA TRP A 94 -18.02 -9.20 15.78
C TRP A 94 -16.99 -9.37 14.67
N VAL A 95 -15.71 -9.39 15.03
CA VAL A 95 -14.59 -9.56 14.10
C VAL A 95 -13.61 -10.58 14.69
N PRO A 96 -13.92 -11.89 14.59
CA PRO A 96 -13.07 -12.95 15.14
C PRO A 96 -11.66 -12.95 14.56
N GLN A 97 -11.56 -12.51 13.31
CA GLN A 97 -10.33 -12.50 12.55
C GLN A 97 -9.25 -11.55 13.12
N LEU A 98 -9.64 -10.57 13.95
CA LEU A 98 -8.74 -9.62 14.62
C LEU A 98 -8.73 -9.81 16.15
N ALA A 99 -9.18 -10.97 16.64
CA ALA A 99 -9.26 -11.27 18.07
C ALA A 99 -7.89 -11.30 18.79
N ASP A 100 -6.82 -11.52 18.03
CA ASP A 100 -5.44 -11.66 18.48
C ASP A 100 -4.64 -10.34 18.40
N ALA A 101 -5.33 -9.19 18.36
CA ALA A 101 -4.70 -7.87 18.24
C ALA A 101 -3.55 -7.62 19.24
N LYS A 102 -3.74 -7.97 20.52
CA LYS A 102 -2.70 -7.81 21.55
C LYS A 102 -1.47 -8.67 21.26
N GLN A 103 -1.68 -9.90 20.80
CA GLN A 103 -0.61 -10.85 20.46
C GLN A 103 0.17 -10.40 19.23
N VAL A 104 -0.53 -9.91 18.18
CA VAL A 104 0.10 -9.33 16.99
C VAL A 104 0.98 -8.14 17.37
N ILE A 105 0.42 -7.17 18.11
CA ILE A 105 1.16 -5.98 18.52
C ILE A 105 2.35 -6.35 19.42
N ALA A 106 2.21 -7.33 20.32
CA ALA A 106 3.32 -7.76 21.16
C ALA A 106 4.45 -8.41 20.33
N ALA A 107 4.11 -9.28 19.39
CA ALA A 107 5.06 -10.11 18.66
C ALA A 107 5.74 -9.41 17.46
N MET A 108 5.07 -8.46 16.79
CA MET A 108 5.65 -7.76 15.64
C MET A 108 6.86 -6.92 16.01
N ARG A 109 7.81 -6.78 15.08
CA ARG A 109 8.93 -5.86 15.26
C ARG A 109 8.48 -4.42 14.99
N LYS A 110 8.83 -3.52 15.89
CA LYS A 110 8.55 -2.08 15.73
C LYS A 110 9.80 -1.42 15.15
N ALA A 111 9.82 -1.18 13.84
CA ALA A 111 10.95 -0.53 13.20
C ALA A 111 10.97 0.98 13.49
N PRO A 112 12.13 1.59 13.77
CA PRO A 112 12.25 3.04 13.92
C PRO A 112 11.74 3.79 12.68
N GLY A 113 10.92 4.81 12.89
CA GLY A 113 10.37 5.63 11.81
C GLY A 113 9.25 4.96 10.99
N VAL A 114 8.67 3.86 11.48
CA VAL A 114 7.48 3.23 10.91
C VAL A 114 6.32 3.33 11.92
N GLN A 115 5.16 3.74 11.42
CA GLN A 115 3.92 3.83 12.17
C GLN A 115 3.12 2.54 12.02
N TYR A 116 2.57 2.07 13.13
CA TYR A 116 1.73 0.88 13.19
C TYR A 116 0.35 1.21 13.77
N PRO A 117 -0.47 2.02 13.06
CA PRO A 117 -1.78 2.40 13.52
C PRO A 117 -2.69 1.19 13.73
N VAL A 118 -3.62 1.33 14.67
CA VAL A 118 -4.65 0.31 14.96
C VAL A 118 -6.04 0.93 15.05
N LEU A 119 -7.06 0.20 14.59
CA LEU A 119 -8.44 0.70 14.64
C LEU A 119 -9.01 0.59 16.06
N THR A 120 -9.60 1.67 16.58
CA THR A 120 -10.20 1.73 17.92
C THR A 120 -11.61 2.33 17.87
N PRO A 121 -12.67 1.51 17.72
CA PRO A 121 -14.05 2.00 17.52
C PRO A 121 -14.69 2.65 18.76
N ASN A 122 -14.08 2.53 19.94
CA ASN A 122 -14.63 3.01 21.21
C ASN A 122 -13.53 3.09 22.28
N LEU A 123 -13.86 3.66 23.44
CA LEU A 123 -12.93 3.84 24.57
C LEU A 123 -12.32 2.53 25.08
N LYS A 124 -13.07 1.42 25.06
CA LYS A 124 -12.54 0.11 25.46
C LYS A 124 -11.48 -0.38 24.47
N GLY A 125 -11.71 -0.18 23.18
CA GLY A 125 -10.72 -0.47 22.14
C GLY A 125 -9.47 0.39 22.29
N LEU A 126 -9.63 1.69 22.55
CA LEU A 126 -8.52 2.60 22.84
C LEU A 126 -7.72 2.16 24.06
N GLN A 127 -8.38 1.84 25.18
CA GLN A 127 -7.72 1.32 26.38
C GLN A 127 -6.84 0.09 26.05
N GLY A 128 -7.40 -0.86 25.29
CA GLY A 128 -6.66 -2.05 24.87
C GLY A 128 -5.44 -1.73 23.98
N ALA A 129 -5.57 -0.74 23.10
CA ALA A 129 -4.47 -0.27 22.25
C ALA A 129 -3.36 0.42 23.07
N LEU A 130 -3.74 1.24 24.05
CA LEU A 130 -2.81 1.91 24.97
C LEU A 130 -2.04 0.90 25.82
N GLU A 131 -2.73 -0.09 26.39
CA GLU A 131 -2.12 -1.20 27.14
C GLU A 131 -1.12 -1.99 26.29
N ALA A 132 -1.39 -2.13 24.98
CA ALA A 132 -0.49 -2.79 24.03
C ALA A 132 0.66 -1.87 23.55
N GLY A 133 0.73 -0.63 24.02
CA GLY A 133 1.79 0.33 23.68
C GLY A 133 1.60 1.04 22.33
N CYS A 134 0.40 1.01 21.74
CA CYS A 134 0.13 1.70 20.48
C CYS A 134 0.27 3.23 20.66
N ARG A 135 0.73 3.91 19.61
CA ARG A 135 0.94 5.37 19.59
C ARG A 135 0.17 6.10 18.50
N GLU A 136 -0.54 5.34 17.69
CA GLU A 136 -1.40 5.85 16.64
C GLU A 136 -2.64 4.95 16.56
N VAL A 137 -3.81 5.55 16.47
CA VAL A 137 -5.09 4.84 16.39
C VAL A 137 -5.96 5.44 15.30
N ALA A 138 -6.98 4.70 14.88
CA ALA A 138 -7.95 5.17 13.90
C ALA A 138 -9.40 5.05 14.41
N VAL A 139 -10.22 6.03 14.05
CA VAL A 139 -11.69 6.03 14.21
C VAL A 139 -12.36 6.10 12.84
N PHE A 140 -13.62 5.67 12.73
CA PHE A 140 -14.33 5.63 11.45
C PHE A 140 -15.76 6.15 11.57
N ALA A 141 -16.07 7.20 10.83
CA ALA A 141 -17.43 7.67 10.61
C ALA A 141 -17.91 7.30 9.19
N ALA A 142 -19.16 7.63 8.87
CA ALA A 142 -19.72 7.42 7.54
C ALA A 142 -20.45 8.68 7.07
N ALA A 143 -20.36 8.98 5.78
CA ALA A 143 -21.11 10.05 5.13
C ALA A 143 -22.59 9.68 4.85
N SER A 144 -23.03 8.50 5.28
CA SER A 144 -24.38 7.98 5.06
C SER A 144 -25.07 7.63 6.38
N GLU A 145 -26.24 8.23 6.60
CA GLU A 145 -27.15 7.88 7.71
C GLU A 145 -27.58 6.41 7.66
N ALA A 146 -27.96 5.92 6.48
CA ALA A 146 -28.38 4.53 6.30
C ALA A 146 -27.22 3.55 6.62
N PHE A 147 -25.99 3.89 6.23
CA PHE A 147 -24.81 3.09 6.54
C PHE A 147 -24.46 3.13 8.02
N SER A 148 -24.42 4.32 8.63
CA SER A 148 -24.13 4.47 10.07
C SER A 148 -25.12 3.68 10.92
N ARG A 149 -26.41 3.76 10.63
CA ARG A 149 -27.45 3.01 11.36
C ARG A 149 -27.29 1.51 11.21
N ARG A 150 -26.90 1.01 10.04
CA ARG A 150 -26.72 -0.45 9.82
C ARG A 150 -25.41 -0.99 10.40
N ASN A 151 -24.32 -0.21 10.36
CA ASN A 151 -23.02 -0.67 10.83
C ASN A 151 -22.82 -0.49 12.34
N ILE A 152 -23.30 0.61 12.91
CA ILE A 152 -23.02 0.97 14.30
C ILE A 152 -24.26 1.39 15.10
N ASN A 153 -25.46 1.16 14.55
CA ASN A 153 -26.76 1.36 15.22
C ASN A 153 -26.99 2.77 15.78
N CYS A 154 -26.47 3.80 15.10
CA CYS A 154 -26.71 5.20 15.45
C CYS A 154 -26.61 6.11 14.20
N SER A 155 -27.10 7.34 14.32
CA SER A 155 -26.95 8.39 13.30
C SER A 155 -25.49 8.81 13.13
N VAL A 156 -25.19 9.55 12.05
CA VAL A 156 -23.85 10.08 11.81
C VAL A 156 -23.44 11.04 12.94
N ALA A 157 -24.34 11.93 13.34
CA ALA A 157 -24.10 12.89 14.42
C ALA A 157 -23.82 12.21 15.78
N GLU A 158 -24.58 11.15 16.12
CA GLU A 158 -24.33 10.37 17.34
C GLU A 158 -23.00 9.62 17.28
N SER A 159 -22.63 9.09 16.10
CA SER A 159 -21.34 8.44 15.92
C SER A 159 -20.17 9.41 16.13
N LEU A 160 -20.27 10.62 15.57
CA LEU A 160 -19.25 11.67 15.71
C LEU A 160 -19.06 12.05 17.18
N LYS A 161 -20.15 12.22 17.96
CA LYS A 161 -20.06 12.46 19.41
C LYS A 161 -19.32 11.34 20.14
N ARG A 162 -19.60 10.08 19.79
CA ARG A 162 -18.90 8.92 20.39
C ARG A 162 -17.43 8.89 20.02
N PHE A 163 -17.07 9.28 18.80
CA PHE A 163 -15.67 9.34 18.37
C PHE A 163 -14.94 10.54 18.97
N GLU A 164 -15.61 11.65 19.24
CA GLU A 164 -15.03 12.80 19.95
C GLU A 164 -14.46 12.37 21.32
N GLU A 165 -15.20 11.55 22.07
CA GLU A 165 -14.73 11.00 23.35
C GLU A 165 -13.43 10.20 23.19
N VAL A 166 -13.36 9.36 22.14
CA VAL A 166 -12.16 8.55 21.83
C VAL A 166 -10.99 9.43 21.40
N VAL A 167 -11.23 10.40 20.51
CA VAL A 167 -10.19 11.32 20.02
C VAL A 167 -9.63 12.15 21.17
N VAL A 168 -10.49 12.71 22.02
CA VAL A 168 -10.08 13.49 23.19
C VAL A 168 -9.29 12.63 24.17
N ALA A 169 -9.74 11.41 24.45
CA ALA A 169 -9.01 10.50 25.33
C ALA A 169 -7.63 10.11 24.76
N ALA A 170 -7.55 9.73 23.48
CA ALA A 170 -6.29 9.38 22.83
C ALA A 170 -5.30 10.56 22.84
N ARG A 171 -5.78 11.77 22.57
CA ARG A 171 -4.93 12.97 22.58
C ARG A 171 -4.40 13.32 23.97
N LYS A 172 -5.18 13.09 25.04
CA LYS A 172 -4.70 13.25 26.42
C LYS A 172 -3.53 12.32 26.75
N GLU A 173 -3.50 11.15 26.14
CA GLU A 173 -2.41 10.17 26.25
C GLU A 173 -1.28 10.39 25.23
N GLY A 174 -1.32 11.47 24.46
CA GLY A 174 -0.32 11.78 23.43
C GLY A 174 -0.36 10.84 22.20
N VAL A 175 -1.48 10.17 21.97
CA VAL A 175 -1.68 9.26 20.82
C VAL A 175 -2.28 10.02 19.64
N ALA A 176 -1.69 9.85 18.45
CA ALA A 176 -2.21 10.41 17.22
C ALA A 176 -3.46 9.65 16.76
N VAL A 177 -4.44 10.37 16.19
CA VAL A 177 -5.69 9.76 15.71
C VAL A 177 -5.91 10.06 14.24
N ARG A 178 -6.13 9.02 13.44
CA ARG A 178 -6.55 9.10 12.04
C ARG A 178 -8.07 8.93 11.95
N GLY A 179 -8.71 9.71 11.09
CA GLY A 179 -10.14 9.61 10.83
C GLY A 179 -10.43 8.92 9.49
N TYR A 180 -11.45 8.06 9.44
CA TYR A 180 -11.97 7.50 8.20
C TYR A 180 -13.39 7.99 7.94
N VAL A 181 -13.69 8.35 6.68
CA VAL A 181 -15.05 8.65 6.22
C VAL A 181 -15.48 7.59 5.22
N SER A 182 -16.28 6.63 5.69
CA SER A 182 -16.89 5.61 4.85
C SER A 182 -17.98 6.19 3.95
N CYS A 183 -18.23 5.53 2.81
CA CYS A 183 -19.25 5.90 1.84
C CYS A 183 -19.11 7.34 1.30
N ALA A 184 -17.89 7.85 1.15
CA ALA A 184 -17.67 9.25 0.77
C ALA A 184 -18.21 9.62 -0.63
N VAL A 185 -18.31 8.64 -1.53
CA VAL A 185 -18.77 8.84 -2.93
C VAL A 185 -19.98 8.00 -3.33
N GLY A 186 -20.45 7.13 -2.45
CA GLY A 186 -21.53 6.19 -2.72
C GLY A 186 -21.78 5.28 -1.53
N CYS A 187 -23.03 4.83 -1.39
CA CYS A 187 -23.45 4.00 -0.28
C CYS A 187 -24.30 2.82 -0.78
N PRO A 188 -24.10 1.60 -0.27
CA PRO A 188 -24.84 0.41 -0.71
C PRO A 188 -26.33 0.44 -0.35
N TYR A 189 -26.76 1.45 0.39
CA TYR A 189 -28.06 1.51 1.04
C TYR A 189 -28.92 2.70 0.59
N GLN A 190 -28.34 3.89 0.57
CA GLN A 190 -29.02 5.11 0.09
C GLN A 190 -28.64 5.46 -1.36
N GLY A 191 -27.68 4.75 -1.96
CA GLY A 191 -27.16 5.04 -3.28
C GLY A 191 -26.25 6.27 -3.25
N HIS A 192 -26.74 7.38 -3.80
CA HIS A 192 -25.98 8.62 -3.90
C HIS A 192 -25.62 9.18 -2.51
N VAL A 193 -24.41 9.73 -2.40
CA VAL A 193 -23.95 10.48 -1.23
C VAL A 193 -23.55 11.87 -1.72
N ASP A 194 -24.11 12.89 -1.08
CA ASP A 194 -23.79 14.28 -1.38
C ASP A 194 -22.32 14.58 -1.00
N PRO A 195 -21.51 15.16 -1.90
CA PRO A 195 -20.14 15.57 -1.62
C PRO A 195 -19.98 16.47 -0.38
N GLY A 196 -20.94 17.37 -0.13
CA GLY A 196 -20.95 18.24 1.04
C GLY A 196 -21.16 17.46 2.33
N ALA A 197 -22.06 16.47 2.34
CA ALA A 197 -22.23 15.58 3.49
C ALA A 197 -20.96 14.80 3.85
N ALA A 198 -20.21 14.33 2.84
CA ALA A 198 -18.90 13.69 3.07
C ALA A 198 -17.87 14.70 3.61
N ALA A 199 -17.84 15.91 3.05
CA ALA A 199 -16.96 17.00 3.49
C ALA A 199 -17.23 17.40 4.95
N ASP A 200 -18.50 17.51 5.36
CA ASP A 200 -18.90 17.89 6.71
C ASP A 200 -18.45 16.84 7.75
N VAL A 201 -18.59 15.55 7.43
CA VAL A 201 -18.09 14.46 8.30
C VAL A 201 -16.57 14.49 8.40
N GLY A 202 -15.88 14.71 7.28
CA GLY A 202 -14.43 14.86 7.28
C GLY A 202 -13.99 16.05 8.12
N ALA A 203 -14.66 17.20 7.98
CA ALA A 203 -14.36 18.42 8.71
C ALA A 203 -14.60 18.26 10.21
N ALA A 204 -15.66 17.52 10.59
CA ALA A 204 -15.91 17.18 11.99
C ALA A 204 -14.77 16.33 12.58
N LEU A 205 -14.33 15.27 11.88
CA LEU A 205 -13.20 14.44 12.34
C LEU A 205 -11.91 15.24 12.48
N TYR A 206 -11.60 16.09 11.48
CA TYR A 206 -10.43 16.97 11.53
C TYR A 206 -10.52 17.97 12.69
N GLY A 207 -11.69 18.61 12.87
CA GLY A 207 -11.95 19.58 13.94
C GLY A 207 -11.85 19.00 15.35
N MET A 208 -12.18 17.71 15.53
CA MET A 208 -11.99 17.00 16.81
C MET A 208 -10.51 16.73 17.15
N GLY A 209 -9.63 16.83 16.15
CA GLY A 209 -8.18 16.65 16.30
C GLY A 209 -7.61 15.41 15.62
N CYS A 210 -8.31 14.82 14.64
CA CYS A 210 -7.67 13.84 13.76
C CYS A 210 -6.57 14.52 12.94
N TYR A 211 -5.37 13.94 12.87
CA TYR A 211 -4.24 14.56 12.16
C TYR A 211 -4.35 14.42 10.64
N GLU A 212 -5.14 13.43 10.18
CA GLU A 212 -5.40 13.10 8.78
C GLU A 212 -6.78 12.44 8.67
N VAL A 213 -7.47 12.69 7.56
CA VAL A 213 -8.79 12.12 7.24
C VAL A 213 -8.72 11.35 5.92
N SER A 214 -8.99 10.05 5.97
CA SER A 214 -9.06 9.17 4.80
C SER A 214 -10.49 9.12 4.26
N MET A 215 -10.68 9.62 3.04
CA MET A 215 -11.96 9.67 2.35
C MET A 215 -12.16 8.37 1.54
N ALA A 216 -13.14 7.56 1.92
CA ALA A 216 -13.25 6.19 1.44
C ALA A 216 -14.40 5.96 0.43
N ASP A 217 -14.04 5.42 -0.74
CA ASP A 217 -14.96 4.73 -1.64
C ASP A 217 -15.12 3.27 -1.19
N THR A 218 -15.88 3.09 -0.09
CA THR A 218 -16.02 1.82 0.63
C THR A 218 -16.58 0.67 -0.22
N ILE A 219 -17.33 0.99 -1.26
CA ILE A 219 -17.95 -0.03 -2.12
C ILE A 219 -17.38 -0.04 -3.54
N GLY A 220 -16.42 0.84 -3.85
CA GLY A 220 -15.72 0.89 -5.13
C GLY A 220 -16.57 1.40 -6.29
N VAL A 221 -17.67 2.14 -6.02
CA VAL A 221 -18.60 2.64 -7.05
C VAL A 221 -18.21 4.02 -7.57
N GLY A 222 -17.23 4.66 -6.94
CA GLY A 222 -16.73 5.96 -7.33
C GLY A 222 -16.14 5.92 -8.73
N THR A 223 -16.28 7.04 -9.42
CA THR A 223 -15.61 7.34 -10.68
C THR A 223 -14.71 8.56 -10.46
N PRO A 224 -13.74 8.84 -11.37
CA PRO A 224 -12.87 10.00 -11.25
C PRO A 224 -13.66 11.30 -11.01
N ALA A 225 -14.75 11.51 -11.75
CA ALA A 225 -15.58 12.70 -11.61
C ALA A 225 -16.30 12.79 -10.25
N SER A 226 -16.75 11.68 -9.66
CA SER A 226 -17.36 11.73 -8.32
C SER A 226 -16.32 11.90 -7.22
N MET A 227 -15.14 11.30 -7.36
CA MET A 227 -14.03 11.52 -6.44
C MET A 227 -13.54 12.97 -6.46
N GLU A 228 -13.40 13.55 -7.64
CA GLU A 228 -12.99 14.96 -7.78
C GLU A 228 -13.99 15.90 -7.11
N ARG A 229 -15.30 15.72 -7.34
CA ARG A 229 -16.33 16.53 -6.66
C ARG A 229 -16.29 16.40 -5.14
N MET A 230 -16.14 15.17 -4.64
CA MET A 230 -16.04 14.90 -3.19
C MET A 230 -14.80 15.55 -2.58
N LEU A 231 -13.63 15.38 -3.20
CA LEU A 231 -12.39 15.97 -2.72
C LEU A 231 -12.42 17.49 -2.79
N GLN A 232 -12.93 18.07 -3.88
CA GLN A 232 -13.07 19.53 -4.02
C GLN A 232 -13.96 20.14 -2.94
N ALA A 233 -15.08 19.48 -2.60
CA ALA A 233 -15.95 19.91 -1.49
C ALA A 233 -15.22 19.82 -0.14
N THR A 234 -14.50 18.71 0.09
CA THR A 234 -13.73 18.48 1.32
C THR A 234 -12.57 19.48 1.48
N MET A 235 -11.90 19.82 0.39
CA MET A 235 -10.78 20.77 0.34
C MET A 235 -11.19 22.23 0.65
N GLN A 236 -12.50 22.55 0.62
CA GLN A 236 -12.99 23.84 1.12
C GLN A 236 -12.94 23.95 2.65
N GLN A 237 -12.88 22.81 3.35
CA GLN A 237 -12.98 22.75 4.80
C GLN A 237 -11.69 22.22 5.46
N ILE A 238 -10.91 21.41 4.74
CA ILE A 238 -9.71 20.73 5.25
C ILE A 238 -8.54 20.93 4.28
N PRO A 239 -7.32 21.27 4.74
CA PRO A 239 -6.16 21.33 3.86
C PRO A 239 -5.90 19.99 3.17
N VAL A 240 -5.57 19.99 1.87
CA VAL A 240 -5.30 18.76 1.12
C VAL A 240 -4.17 17.91 1.71
N SER A 241 -3.20 18.53 2.39
CA SER A 241 -2.12 17.84 3.12
C SER A 241 -2.58 17.07 4.36
N LYS A 242 -3.87 17.13 4.69
CA LYS A 242 -4.52 16.42 5.78
C LYS A 242 -5.55 15.40 5.25
N LEU A 243 -5.58 15.19 3.94
CA LEU A 243 -6.48 14.25 3.28
C LEU A 243 -5.70 13.04 2.78
N ALA A 244 -6.33 11.88 2.91
CA ALA A 244 -5.96 10.64 2.25
C ALA A 244 -7.16 10.11 1.46
N VAL A 245 -6.90 9.16 0.56
CA VAL A 245 -7.96 8.44 -0.15
C VAL A 245 -7.85 6.94 0.06
N HIS A 246 -9.01 6.30 0.18
CA HIS A 246 -9.14 4.86 0.33
C HIS A 246 -10.12 4.35 -0.72
N CYS A 247 -9.63 3.65 -1.73
CA CYS A 247 -10.46 3.21 -2.85
C CYS A 247 -10.52 1.69 -2.91
N HIS A 248 -11.73 1.14 -2.83
CA HIS A 248 -11.96 -0.24 -3.22
C HIS A 248 -11.99 -0.38 -4.75
N ASP A 249 -11.50 -1.50 -5.26
CA ASP A 249 -11.45 -1.78 -6.70
C ASP A 249 -12.59 -2.68 -7.18
N THR A 250 -13.71 -2.71 -6.45
CA THR A 250 -14.90 -3.55 -6.73
C THR A 250 -15.35 -3.48 -8.19
N TYR A 251 -15.37 -2.27 -8.77
CA TYR A 251 -15.78 -2.01 -10.15
C TYR A 251 -14.60 -1.62 -11.07
N GLY A 252 -13.36 -1.89 -10.66
CA GLY A 252 -12.17 -1.61 -11.46
C GLY A 252 -11.79 -0.13 -11.59
N MET A 253 -12.33 0.73 -10.73
CA MET A 253 -12.15 2.19 -10.78
C MET A 253 -11.07 2.73 -9.85
N ALA A 254 -10.50 1.92 -8.94
CA ALA A 254 -9.67 2.46 -7.85
C ALA A 254 -8.42 3.19 -8.35
N ILE A 255 -7.69 2.61 -9.30
CA ILE A 255 -6.49 3.26 -9.87
C ILE A 255 -6.83 4.56 -10.60
N ALA A 256 -7.97 4.61 -11.30
CA ALA A 256 -8.43 5.84 -11.95
C ALA A 256 -8.83 6.92 -10.93
N ASN A 257 -9.50 6.52 -9.85
CA ASN A 257 -9.90 7.38 -8.74
C ASN A 257 -8.68 7.93 -7.98
N ILE A 258 -7.67 7.10 -7.75
CA ILE A 258 -6.40 7.51 -7.14
C ILE A 258 -5.66 8.49 -8.05
N ALA A 259 -5.54 8.20 -9.35
CA ALA A 259 -4.91 9.11 -10.30
C ALA A 259 -5.59 10.49 -10.35
N ALA A 260 -6.93 10.53 -10.25
CA ALA A 260 -7.68 11.79 -10.14
C ALA A 260 -7.39 12.51 -8.82
N SER A 261 -7.33 11.78 -7.70
CA SER A 261 -7.00 12.32 -6.38
C SER A 261 -5.60 12.91 -6.30
N LEU A 262 -4.61 12.24 -6.91
CA LEU A 262 -3.23 12.73 -7.02
C LEU A 262 -3.16 14.06 -7.77
N ARG A 263 -3.95 14.25 -8.84
CA ARG A 263 -4.01 15.54 -9.58
C ARG A 263 -4.53 16.70 -8.74
N LEU A 264 -5.30 16.41 -7.69
CA LEU A 264 -5.79 17.42 -6.74
C LEU A 264 -4.80 17.67 -5.60
N GLY A 265 -3.65 17.00 -5.59
CA GLY A 265 -2.59 17.17 -4.59
C GLY A 265 -2.71 16.25 -3.38
N VAL A 266 -3.64 15.27 -3.36
CA VAL A 266 -3.68 14.24 -2.32
C VAL A 266 -2.39 13.42 -2.37
N ALA A 267 -1.71 13.28 -1.23
CA ALA A 267 -0.39 12.65 -1.16
C ALA A 267 -0.36 11.39 -0.28
N VAL A 268 -1.51 10.91 0.19
CA VAL A 268 -1.62 9.70 1.01
C VAL A 268 -2.69 8.78 0.44
N VAL A 269 -2.32 7.53 0.18
CA VAL A 269 -3.19 6.54 -0.46
C VAL A 269 -3.22 5.29 0.38
N ASP A 270 -4.42 4.88 0.78
CA ASP A 270 -4.65 3.60 1.43
C ASP A 270 -4.71 2.50 0.37
N SER A 271 -3.98 1.42 0.61
CA SER A 271 -3.97 0.25 -0.27
C SER A 271 -3.67 -1.03 0.51
N SER A 272 -3.93 -2.17 -0.10
CA SER A 272 -3.85 -3.47 0.56
C SER A 272 -3.00 -4.42 -0.28
N VAL A 273 -1.92 -4.94 0.30
CA VAL A 273 -1.02 -5.90 -0.36
C VAL A 273 -1.82 -7.04 -0.98
N ALA A 274 -1.44 -7.51 -2.17
CA ALA A 274 -2.16 -8.57 -2.90
C ALA A 274 -3.64 -8.25 -3.21
N GLY A 275 -4.10 -7.01 -3.04
CA GLY A 275 -5.53 -6.68 -3.07
C GLY A 275 -6.32 -7.43 -1.99
N LEU A 276 -5.75 -7.59 -0.79
CA LEU A 276 -6.44 -8.24 0.32
C LEU A 276 -7.71 -7.47 0.71
N GLY A 277 -8.70 -8.22 1.18
CA GLY A 277 -10.01 -7.70 1.55
C GLY A 277 -11.11 -8.21 0.64
N GLY A 278 -12.31 -7.73 0.91
CA GLY A 278 -13.51 -8.04 0.16
C GLY A 278 -14.63 -7.13 0.62
N CYS A 279 -15.57 -6.83 -0.28
CA CYS A 279 -16.73 -6.03 0.04
C CYS A 279 -17.84 -6.94 0.60
N PRO A 280 -18.19 -6.89 1.90
CA PRO A 280 -19.28 -7.72 2.44
C PRO A 280 -20.64 -7.39 1.80
N TYR A 281 -20.75 -6.23 1.15
CA TYR A 281 -21.95 -5.75 0.47
C TYR A 281 -22.04 -6.18 -0.99
N ALA A 282 -20.96 -6.70 -1.59
CA ALA A 282 -20.93 -7.14 -2.98
C ALA A 282 -20.30 -8.55 -3.05
N ARG A 283 -21.15 -9.59 -3.18
CA ARG A 283 -20.67 -10.98 -3.26
C ARG A 283 -19.75 -11.15 -4.48
N GLY A 284 -18.52 -11.62 -4.23
CA GLY A 284 -17.52 -11.86 -5.27
C GLY A 284 -16.76 -10.61 -5.73
N ALA A 285 -17.04 -9.44 -5.14
CA ALA A 285 -16.29 -8.22 -5.41
C ALA A 285 -14.87 -8.26 -4.84
N THR A 286 -13.94 -7.68 -5.59
CA THR A 286 -12.66 -7.22 -5.07
C THR A 286 -12.87 -6.22 -3.93
N GLY A 287 -11.98 -6.24 -2.94
CA GLY A 287 -11.99 -5.30 -1.81
C GLY A 287 -11.16 -4.06 -2.11
N ASN A 288 -10.18 -3.82 -1.26
CA ASN A 288 -9.18 -2.76 -1.42
C ASN A 288 -8.44 -2.82 -2.77
N VAL A 289 -8.00 -1.66 -3.24
CA VAL A 289 -6.99 -1.59 -4.30
C VAL A 289 -5.70 -2.30 -3.87
N ALA A 290 -5.08 -3.01 -4.80
CA ALA A 290 -3.83 -3.69 -4.52
C ALA A 290 -2.65 -2.71 -4.41
N THR A 291 -1.84 -2.83 -3.35
CA THR A 291 -0.66 -1.98 -3.14
C THR A 291 0.28 -2.02 -4.34
N GLU A 292 0.51 -3.19 -4.93
CA GLU A 292 1.36 -3.35 -6.12
C GLU A 292 0.83 -2.57 -7.33
N ASP A 293 -0.49 -2.54 -7.52
CA ASP A 293 -1.12 -1.79 -8.61
C ASP A 293 -0.96 -0.27 -8.41
N VAL A 294 -1.00 0.20 -7.16
CA VAL A 294 -0.74 1.62 -6.81
C VAL A 294 0.74 1.97 -6.99
N LEU A 295 1.66 1.14 -6.50
CA LEU A 295 3.10 1.37 -6.69
C LEU A 295 3.45 1.47 -8.17
N TYR A 296 2.90 0.59 -9.01
CA TYR A 296 3.10 0.64 -10.46
C TYR A 296 2.59 1.94 -11.10
N LEU A 297 1.46 2.48 -10.62
CA LEU A 297 0.95 3.79 -11.03
C LEU A 297 1.94 4.91 -10.66
N LEU A 298 2.41 4.91 -9.41
CA LEU A 298 3.31 5.94 -8.89
C LEU A 298 4.67 5.92 -9.61
N ASP A 299 5.24 4.73 -9.82
CA ASP A 299 6.45 4.52 -10.63
C ASP A 299 6.27 5.05 -12.06
N GLY A 300 5.11 4.77 -12.67
CA GLY A 300 4.77 5.25 -14.01
C GLY A 300 4.69 6.77 -14.11
N TYR A 301 4.30 7.46 -13.03
CA TYR A 301 4.34 8.92 -12.95
C TYR A 301 5.72 9.47 -12.53
N GLY A 302 6.63 8.64 -12.01
CA GLY A 302 7.88 9.09 -11.41
C GLY A 302 7.70 9.76 -10.04
N ILE A 303 6.61 9.43 -9.32
CA ILE A 303 6.32 9.93 -7.98
C ILE A 303 7.12 9.11 -6.96
N ARG A 304 7.81 9.77 -6.03
CA ARG A 304 8.56 9.06 -4.99
C ARG A 304 7.62 8.41 -3.98
N HIS A 305 7.94 7.20 -3.54
CA HIS A 305 7.25 6.53 -2.43
C HIS A 305 8.18 5.69 -1.54
N GLY A 306 9.40 5.36 -2.02
CA GLY A 306 10.43 4.72 -1.20
C GLY A 306 10.19 3.25 -0.84
N ILE A 307 9.32 2.56 -1.58
CA ILE A 307 8.90 1.16 -1.31
C ILE A 307 9.47 0.24 -2.38
N SER A 308 10.00 -0.91 -1.96
CA SER A 308 10.52 -1.95 -2.85
C SER A 308 9.38 -2.81 -3.42
N MET A 309 9.12 -2.69 -4.72
CA MET A 309 8.17 -3.58 -5.42
C MET A 309 8.52 -5.06 -5.19
N ASP A 310 9.79 -5.43 -5.23
CA ASP A 310 10.24 -6.82 -5.08
C ASP A 310 9.89 -7.39 -3.71
N ALA A 311 10.06 -6.59 -2.65
CA ALA A 311 9.72 -7.00 -1.29
C ALA A 311 8.20 -7.08 -1.08
N VAL A 312 7.43 -6.16 -1.67
CA VAL A 312 5.96 -6.23 -1.64
C VAL A 312 5.46 -7.46 -2.39
N LEU A 313 6.04 -7.81 -3.53
CA LEU A 313 5.70 -9.05 -4.27
C LEU A 313 5.96 -10.29 -3.42
N ALA A 314 7.08 -10.34 -2.70
CA ALA A 314 7.37 -11.46 -1.79
C ALA A 314 6.33 -11.53 -0.64
N ALA A 315 5.94 -10.39 -0.06
CA ALA A 315 4.91 -10.32 0.96
C ALA A 315 3.53 -10.75 0.43
N SER A 316 3.20 -10.35 -0.81
CA SER A 316 1.93 -10.66 -1.45
C SER A 316 1.81 -12.13 -1.86
N GLU A 317 2.89 -12.76 -2.34
CA GLU A 317 2.97 -14.22 -2.55
C GLU A 317 2.85 -14.97 -1.22
N TYR A 318 3.55 -14.52 -0.18
CA TYR A 318 3.50 -15.13 1.15
C TYR A 318 2.07 -15.19 1.69
N ILE A 319 1.37 -14.06 1.74
CA ILE A 319 0.02 -14.01 2.31
C ILE A 319 -1.01 -14.70 1.40
N SER A 320 -0.89 -14.58 0.08
CA SER A 320 -1.76 -15.30 -0.86
C SER A 320 -1.61 -16.83 -0.69
N GLY A 321 -0.38 -17.31 -0.50
CA GLY A 321 -0.08 -18.70 -0.23
C GLY A 321 -0.62 -19.18 1.13
N ALA A 322 -0.45 -18.38 2.19
CA ALA A 322 -1.01 -18.68 3.51
C ALA A 322 -2.55 -18.72 3.50
N LEU A 323 -3.18 -17.90 2.65
CA LEU A 323 -4.63 -17.90 2.43
C LEU A 323 -5.10 -18.97 1.44
N GLY A 324 -4.19 -19.65 0.73
CA GLY A 324 -4.55 -20.59 -0.31
C GLY A 324 -5.40 -19.98 -1.44
N ARG A 325 -5.26 -18.68 -1.72
CA ARG A 325 -6.02 -17.99 -2.78
C ARG A 325 -5.09 -17.28 -3.77
N PRO A 326 -5.55 -17.04 -5.02
CA PRO A 326 -4.77 -16.27 -5.97
C PRO A 326 -4.52 -14.84 -5.46
N ASN A 327 -3.35 -14.29 -5.79
CA ASN A 327 -3.05 -12.88 -5.57
C ASN A 327 -4.10 -12.01 -6.31
N GLY A 328 -4.62 -10.96 -5.69
CA GLY A 328 -5.61 -10.05 -6.27
C GLY A 328 -5.01 -8.98 -7.19
N SER A 329 -3.73 -8.64 -7.01
CA SER A 329 -3.03 -7.65 -7.84
C SER A 329 -2.87 -8.13 -9.28
N ARG A 330 -3.16 -7.24 -10.23
CA ARG A 330 -2.90 -7.48 -11.66
C ARG A 330 -1.42 -7.33 -11.96
N VAL A 331 -0.77 -6.33 -11.35
CA VAL A 331 0.67 -6.09 -11.50
C VAL A 331 1.47 -7.26 -10.96
N ALA A 332 1.15 -7.76 -9.76
CA ALA A 332 1.85 -8.89 -9.17
C ALA A 332 1.76 -10.13 -10.04
N LYS A 333 0.57 -10.48 -10.55
CA LYS A 333 0.41 -11.61 -11.49
C LYS A 333 1.35 -11.48 -12.69
N ALA A 334 1.38 -10.31 -13.33
CA ALA A 334 2.20 -10.09 -14.51
C ALA A 334 3.71 -10.16 -14.19
N LEU A 335 4.15 -9.51 -13.10
CA LEU A 335 5.57 -9.47 -12.72
C LEU A 335 6.08 -10.84 -12.24
N LEU A 336 5.28 -11.57 -11.45
CA LEU A 336 5.62 -12.91 -10.97
C LEU A 336 5.66 -13.92 -12.11
N ALA A 337 4.70 -13.87 -13.04
CA ALA A 337 4.71 -14.73 -14.23
C ALA A 337 5.95 -14.47 -15.10
N ARG A 338 6.33 -13.19 -15.27
CA ARG A 338 7.56 -12.83 -15.99
C ARG A 338 8.80 -13.41 -15.32
N ARG A 339 8.93 -13.27 -13.99
CA ARG A 339 10.05 -13.82 -13.21
C ARG A 339 10.15 -15.33 -13.33
N ALA A 340 9.04 -16.04 -13.22
CA ALA A 340 9.01 -17.49 -13.37
C ALA A 340 9.53 -17.91 -14.75
N ALA A 341 9.10 -17.22 -15.82
CA ALA A 341 9.57 -17.49 -17.17
C ALA A 341 11.06 -17.16 -17.39
N GLU A 342 11.56 -16.10 -16.76
CA GLU A 342 12.99 -15.73 -16.79
C GLU A 342 13.84 -16.77 -16.06
N ALA A 343 13.45 -17.17 -14.84
CA ALA A 343 14.13 -18.21 -14.07
C ALA A 343 14.16 -19.57 -14.80
N GLU A 344 13.07 -19.94 -15.48
CA GLU A 344 13.02 -21.17 -16.29
C GLU A 344 14.00 -21.11 -17.47
N LYS A 345 14.11 -19.96 -18.14
CA LYS A 345 15.07 -19.76 -19.24
C LYS A 345 16.50 -19.84 -18.74
N GLU A 346 16.80 -19.22 -17.60
CA GLU A 346 18.13 -19.26 -16.99
C GLU A 346 18.51 -20.69 -16.57
N ALA A 347 17.60 -21.41 -15.91
CA ALA A 347 17.83 -22.81 -15.53
C ALA A 347 18.10 -23.70 -16.75
N LYS A 348 17.35 -23.52 -17.85
CA LYS A 348 17.58 -24.23 -19.12
C LYS A 348 18.93 -23.87 -19.75
N ALA A 349 19.32 -22.60 -19.73
CA ALA A 349 20.61 -22.15 -20.25
C ALA A 349 21.78 -22.73 -19.44
N GLN A 350 21.69 -22.72 -18.10
CA GLN A 350 22.68 -23.30 -17.20
C GLN A 350 22.79 -24.82 -17.39
N ALA A 351 21.66 -25.54 -17.51
CA ALA A 351 21.66 -26.97 -17.79
C ALA A 351 22.33 -27.31 -19.12
N LYS A 352 22.05 -26.52 -20.18
CA LYS A 352 22.70 -26.69 -21.49
C LYS A 352 24.21 -26.42 -21.44
N ALA A 353 24.63 -25.37 -20.74
CA ALA A 353 26.05 -25.05 -20.56
C ALA A 353 26.79 -26.14 -19.77
N ALA A 354 26.18 -26.66 -18.70
CA ALA A 354 26.75 -27.75 -17.91
C ALA A 354 26.86 -29.06 -18.72
N ALA A 355 25.88 -29.35 -19.59
CA ALA A 355 25.93 -30.50 -20.48
C ALA A 355 27.04 -30.37 -21.55
N ALA A 356 27.20 -29.18 -22.13
CA ALA A 356 28.26 -28.90 -23.09
C ALA A 356 29.66 -29.03 -22.47
N ALA A 357 29.87 -28.46 -21.27
CA ALA A 357 31.14 -28.55 -20.55
C ALA A 357 31.51 -30.00 -20.17
N LYS A 358 30.52 -30.83 -19.81
CA LYS A 358 30.74 -32.27 -19.57
C LYS A 358 31.12 -33.02 -20.85
N ALA A 359 30.52 -32.68 -21.98
CA ALA A 359 30.85 -33.30 -23.27
C ALA A 359 32.26 -32.93 -23.74
N GLU A 360 32.68 -31.67 -23.57
CA GLU A 360 34.04 -31.23 -23.87
C GLU A 360 35.08 -31.86 -22.94
N GLY A 361 34.81 -31.94 -21.64
CA GLY A 361 35.69 -32.61 -20.68
C GLY A 361 35.86 -34.11 -20.94
N ALA A 362 34.82 -34.79 -21.40
CA ALA A 362 34.89 -36.19 -21.81
C ALA A 362 35.70 -36.39 -23.11
N ALA A 363 35.62 -35.43 -24.04
CA ALA A 363 36.38 -35.46 -25.28
C ALA A 363 37.88 -35.15 -25.10
N VAL A 364 38.25 -34.40 -24.07
CA VAL A 364 39.66 -34.10 -23.72
C VAL A 364 40.31 -35.22 -22.91
N ALA A 365 39.51 -36.06 -22.23
CA ALA A 365 39.98 -37.20 -21.44
C ALA A 365 40.11 -38.51 -22.26
N ALA A 366 39.65 -38.52 -23.50
CA ALA A 366 39.71 -39.65 -24.45
C ALA A 366 40.89 -39.50 -25.41
#